data_AF-A0A2M8Q7X4-F1
#
_entry.id   AF-A0A2M8Q7X4-F1
#
_cell.length_a   1.000
_cell.length_b   1.000
_cell.length_c   1.000
_cell.angle_alpha   90.00
_cell.angle_beta   90.00
_cell.angle_gamma   90.00
#
_symmetry.space_group_name_H-M   'P 1'
#
loop_
_entity.id
_entity.type
_entity.pdbx_description
1 polymer ?
#
loop_
_entity_poly.entity_id
_entity_poly.type
_entity_poly.pdbx_seq_one_letter_code
_entity_poly.pdbx_strand_id
1 'polypeptide(L)'
;MTRAELIDKIARAIAEMEGFYATATKPTLSQRNANPGNIRQWRDARGKPYPTYRGYVDFVAWASERFSGLSREEMSRRALEEGWRILRVLVGQYLDGRYTQGKPPTTEEMFRVYAPSADGNHPASYARFVAGRIGARPDQRLIDLVTV
;
A
#
# COMPACT_ATOMS: atom_id res chain seq x y z
N MET A 1 -9.86 -0.56 18.00
CA MET A 1 -10.18 -1.24 16.71
C MET A 1 -9.33 -2.49 16.62
N THR A 2 -9.70 -3.49 15.82
CA THR A 2 -8.86 -4.68 15.63
C THR A 2 -7.61 -4.34 14.79
N ARG A 3 -6.57 -5.18 14.84
CA ARG A 3 -5.38 -5.02 13.99
C ARG A 3 -5.72 -5.06 12.50
N ALA A 4 -6.66 -5.92 12.09
CA ALA A 4 -7.10 -6.03 10.71
C ALA A 4 -7.81 -4.76 10.24
N GLU A 5 -8.67 -4.17 11.08
CA GLU A 5 -9.33 -2.89 10.81
C GLU A 5 -8.33 -1.75 10.66
N LEU A 6 -7.32 -1.69 11.53
CA LEU A 6 -6.26 -0.69 11.43
C LEU A 6 -5.50 -0.80 10.11
N ILE A 7 -5.10 -2.02 9.72
CA ILE A 7 -4.42 -2.28 8.45
C ILE A 7 -5.27 -1.83 7.26
N ASP A 8 -6.56 -2.19 7.24
CA ASP A 8 -7.45 -1.82 6.12
C ASP A 8 -7.65 -0.30 6.05
N LYS A 9 -7.81 0.38 7.19
CA LYS A 9 -7.92 1.84 7.24
C LYS A 9 -6.66 2.55 6.72
N ILE A 10 -5.48 2.10 7.15
CA ILE A 10 -4.21 2.66 6.66
C ILE A 10 -4.06 2.40 5.16
N ALA A 11 -4.33 1.17 4.69
CA ALA A 11 -4.23 0.83 3.27
C ALA A 11 -5.14 1.70 2.39
N ARG A 12 -6.38 1.94 2.83
CA ARG A 12 -7.30 2.85 2.11
C ARG A 12 -6.82 4.29 2.09
N ALA A 13 -6.31 4.80 3.23
CA ALA A 13 -5.80 6.16 3.31
C ALA A 13 -4.56 6.36 2.41
N ILE A 14 -3.69 5.35 2.34
CA ILE A 14 -2.58 5.33 1.36
C ILE A 14 -3.14 5.37 -0.06
N ALA A 15 -4.07 4.47 -0.41
CA ALA A 15 -4.62 4.41 -1.77
C ALA A 15 -5.27 5.72 -2.23
N GLU A 16 -5.91 6.43 -1.30
CA GLU A 16 -6.45 7.76 -1.56
C GLU A 16 -5.36 8.78 -1.87
N MET A 17 -4.27 8.81 -1.08
CA MET A 17 -3.10 9.67 -1.34
C MET A 17 -2.43 9.36 -2.68
N GLU A 18 -2.36 8.09 -3.06
CA GLU A 18 -1.80 7.66 -4.34
C GLU A 18 -2.74 7.90 -5.53
N GLY A 19 -3.90 8.54 -5.31
CA GLY A 19 -4.88 8.85 -6.33
C GLY A 19 -5.56 7.62 -6.93
N PHE A 20 -5.61 6.50 -6.20
CA PHE A 20 -6.23 5.26 -6.68
C PHE A 20 -7.74 5.42 -6.92
N TYR A 21 -8.38 6.30 -6.15
CA TYR A 21 -9.80 6.65 -6.29
C TYR A 21 -10.05 7.91 -7.12
N ALA A 22 -9.00 8.51 -7.71
CA ALA A 22 -9.16 9.75 -8.45
C ALA A 22 -10.02 9.52 -9.70
N THR A 23 -11.06 10.33 -9.86
CA THR A 23 -11.83 10.42 -11.10
C THR A 23 -11.13 11.40 -12.02
N ALA A 24 -10.37 10.87 -12.98
CA ALA A 24 -9.65 11.67 -13.97
C ALA A 24 -9.96 11.18 -15.38
N THR A 25 -9.82 12.06 -16.38
CA THR A 25 -10.04 11.74 -17.80
C THR A 25 -9.16 10.57 -18.27
N LYS A 26 -7.99 10.39 -17.65
CA LYS A 26 -7.10 9.25 -17.86
C LYS A 26 -6.86 8.55 -16.53
N PRO A 27 -6.87 7.20 -16.48
CA PRO A 27 -6.53 6.48 -15.26
C PRO A 27 -5.14 6.86 -14.76
N THR A 28 -5.01 6.99 -13.44
CA THR A 28 -3.74 7.22 -12.75
C THR A 28 -2.81 6.02 -12.90
N LEU A 29 -1.52 6.17 -12.59
CA LEU A 29 -0.58 5.05 -12.64
C LEU A 29 -0.96 3.93 -11.66
N SER A 30 -1.40 4.31 -10.45
CA SER A 30 -1.89 3.38 -9.43
C SER A 30 -3.10 2.58 -9.92
N GLN A 31 -4.05 3.21 -10.64
CA GLN A 31 -5.19 2.52 -11.26
C GLN A 31 -4.75 1.60 -12.42
N ARG A 32 -3.88 2.06 -13.32
CA ARG A 32 -3.41 1.26 -14.48
C ARG A 32 -2.72 -0.02 -14.06
N ASN A 33 -1.91 0.05 -13.01
CA ASN A 33 -1.12 -1.07 -12.51
C ASN A 33 -1.88 -1.92 -11.48
N ALA A 34 -3.14 -1.59 -11.18
CA ALA A 34 -3.90 -2.14 -10.05
C ALA A 34 -3.10 -2.12 -8.73
N ASN A 35 -2.32 -1.06 -8.52
CA ASN A 35 -1.36 -0.92 -7.44
C ASN A 35 -1.81 0.21 -6.50
N PRO A 36 -2.67 -0.08 -5.50
CA PRO A 36 -3.21 0.94 -4.61
C PRO A 36 -2.16 1.60 -3.72
N GLY A 37 -0.98 1.00 -3.55
CA GLY A 37 0.07 1.55 -2.70
C GLY A 37 1.17 2.29 -3.44
N ASN A 38 1.15 2.34 -4.78
CA ASN A 38 2.36 2.66 -5.56
C ASN A 38 3.58 1.86 -5.05
N ILE A 39 3.37 0.57 -4.77
CA ILE A 39 4.40 -0.36 -4.32
C ILE A 39 5.47 -0.44 -5.41
N ARG A 40 6.72 -0.09 -5.09
CA ARG A 40 7.82 -0.06 -6.07
C ARG A 40 8.27 -1.44 -6.50
N GLN A 41 8.42 -2.34 -5.53
CA GLN A 41 8.92 -3.71 -5.74
C GLN A 41 8.24 -4.67 -4.78
N TRP A 42 8.03 -5.90 -5.23
CA TRP A 42 7.54 -6.98 -4.39
C TRP A 42 8.09 -8.32 -4.88
N ARG A 43 8.22 -9.28 -3.96
CA ARG A 43 8.60 -10.66 -4.28
C ARG A 43 7.57 -11.61 -3.71
N ASP A 44 7.26 -12.67 -4.45
CA ASP A 44 6.38 -13.73 -3.95
C ASP A 44 7.08 -14.57 -2.87
N ALA A 45 6.34 -15.53 -2.30
CA ALA A 45 6.87 -16.42 -1.26
C ALA A 45 8.06 -17.28 -1.73
N ARG A 46 8.30 -17.41 -3.04
CA ARG A 46 9.44 -18.12 -3.64
C ARG A 46 10.60 -17.17 -3.99
N GLY A 47 10.47 -15.89 -3.66
CA GLY A 47 11.45 -14.86 -3.98
C GLY A 47 11.38 -14.35 -5.42
N LYS A 48 10.41 -14.80 -6.24
CA LYS A 48 10.26 -14.30 -7.62
C LYS A 48 9.76 -12.86 -7.59
N PRO A 49 10.43 -11.91 -8.28
CA PRO A 49 9.96 -10.53 -8.35
C PRO A 49 8.66 -10.44 -9.16
N TYR A 50 7.78 -9.53 -8.74
CA TYR A 50 6.61 -9.15 -9.54
C TYR A 50 7.06 -8.28 -10.72
N PRO A 51 6.35 -8.34 -11.87
CA PRO A 51 6.61 -7.43 -12.97
C PRO A 51 6.40 -5.98 -12.52
N THR A 52 7.15 -5.06 -13.13
CA THR A 52 7.09 -3.63 -12.82
C THR A 52 6.91 -2.81 -14.09
N TYR A 53 6.18 -1.70 -13.98
CA TYR A 53 6.00 -0.70 -15.01
C TYR A 53 6.29 0.68 -14.42
N ARG A 54 7.22 1.42 -15.05
CA ARG A 54 7.69 2.74 -14.59
C ARG A 54 8.15 2.77 -13.13
N GLY A 55 8.79 1.69 -12.67
CA GLY A 55 9.33 1.57 -11.32
C GLY A 55 8.32 1.20 -10.23
N TYR A 56 7.11 0.77 -10.61
CA TYR A 56 6.06 0.31 -9.72
C TYR A 56 5.61 -1.09 -10.09
N VAL A 57 5.24 -1.91 -9.12
CA VAL A 57 4.64 -3.23 -9.34
C VAL A 57 3.41 -3.07 -10.23
N ASP A 58 3.33 -3.92 -11.24
CA ASP A 58 2.22 -4.02 -12.17
C ASP A 58 1.45 -5.33 -11.92
N PHE A 59 0.37 -5.21 -11.15
CA PHE A 59 -0.45 -6.37 -10.81
C PHE A 59 -1.28 -6.87 -12.00
N VAL A 60 -1.50 -6.04 -13.02
CA VAL A 60 -2.19 -6.45 -14.25
C VAL A 60 -1.26 -7.34 -15.06
N ALA A 61 0.00 -6.95 -15.24
CA ALA A 61 1.02 -7.80 -15.87
C ALA A 61 1.22 -9.11 -15.09
N TRP A 62 1.29 -9.05 -13.76
CA TRP A 62 1.38 -10.25 -12.92
C TRP A 62 0.20 -11.21 -13.14
N ALA A 63 -1.03 -10.68 -13.16
CA ALA A 63 -2.22 -11.49 -13.37
C ALA A 63 -2.24 -12.13 -14.76
N SER A 64 -1.82 -11.37 -15.78
CA SER A 64 -1.73 -11.84 -17.16
C SER A 64 -0.72 -12.99 -17.32
N GLU A 65 0.46 -12.88 -16.70
CA GLU A 65 1.48 -13.95 -16.71
C GLU A 65 1.02 -15.20 -15.95
N ARG A 66 0.32 -15.00 -14.82
CA ARG A 66 -0.03 -16.11 -13.91
C ARG A 66 -1.28 -16.86 -14.34
N PHE A 67 -2.22 -16.17 -14.97
CA PHE A 67 -3.54 -16.70 -15.28
C PHE A 67 -3.89 -16.54 -16.76
N SER A 68 -3.14 -17.24 -17.63
CA SER A 68 -3.40 -17.26 -19.07
C SER A 68 -4.78 -17.82 -19.39
N GLY A 69 -5.51 -17.16 -20.28
CA GLY A 69 -6.82 -17.62 -20.77
C GLY A 69 -8.03 -17.16 -19.96
N LEU A 70 -7.84 -16.37 -18.90
CA LEU A 70 -8.96 -15.71 -18.21
C LEU A 70 -9.53 -14.54 -19.03
N SER A 71 -10.81 -14.25 -18.81
CA SER A 71 -11.43 -13.04 -19.36
C SER A 71 -10.74 -11.79 -18.81
N ARG A 72 -10.85 -10.68 -19.53
CA ARG A 72 -10.30 -9.38 -19.11
C ARG A 72 -10.85 -8.93 -17.75
N GLU A 73 -12.13 -9.17 -17.50
CA GLU A 73 -12.80 -8.81 -16.24
C GLU A 73 -12.24 -9.61 -15.06
N GLU A 74 -12.15 -10.92 -15.20
CA GLU A 74 -11.61 -11.80 -14.17
C GLU A 74 -10.13 -11.49 -13.91
N MET A 75 -9.34 -11.22 -14.95
CA MET A 75 -7.95 -10.80 -14.82
C MET A 75 -7.81 -9.48 -14.05
N SER A 76 -8.67 -8.50 -14.37
CA SER A 76 -8.73 -7.22 -13.66
C SER A 76 -9.08 -7.42 -12.18
N ARG A 77 -10.06 -8.27 -11.88
CA ARG A 77 -10.44 -8.62 -10.50
C ARG A 77 -9.27 -9.23 -9.73
N ARG A 78 -8.57 -10.21 -10.31
CA ARG A 78 -7.40 -10.86 -9.70
C ARG A 78 -6.27 -9.87 -9.43
N ALA A 79 -5.98 -8.98 -10.38
CA ALA A 79 -4.96 -7.95 -10.23
C ALA A 79 -5.30 -7.00 -9.07
N LEU A 80 -6.54 -6.53 -8.99
CA LEU A 80 -7.02 -5.67 -7.92
C LEU A 80 -6.95 -6.37 -6.55
N GLU A 81 -7.45 -7.60 -6.45
CA GLU A 81 -7.40 -8.39 -5.23
C GLU A 81 -5.97 -8.56 -4.73
N GLU A 82 -5.04 -8.86 -5.63
CA GLU A 82 -3.63 -9.03 -5.29
C GLU A 82 -2.99 -7.71 -4.84
N GLY A 83 -3.22 -6.61 -5.56
CA GLY A 83 -2.70 -5.29 -5.20
C GLY A 83 -3.14 -4.86 -3.80
N TRP A 84 -4.42 -5.06 -3.47
CA TRP A 84 -4.95 -4.81 -2.13
C TRP A 84 -4.38 -5.76 -1.08
N ARG A 85 -4.24 -7.06 -1.40
CA ARG A 85 -3.65 -8.04 -0.50
C ARG A 85 -2.20 -7.67 -0.16
N ILE A 86 -1.39 -7.32 -1.16
CA ILE A 86 0.01 -6.93 -0.95
C ILE A 86 0.12 -5.64 -0.15
N LEU A 87 -0.70 -4.62 -0.45
CA LEU A 87 -0.68 -3.39 0.35
C LEU A 87 -0.99 -3.66 1.82
N ARG A 88 -1.99 -4.48 2.13
CA ARG A 88 -2.31 -4.86 3.52
C ARG A 88 -1.16 -5.63 4.18
N VAL A 89 -0.50 -6.55 3.47
CA VAL A 89 0.68 -7.25 3.97
C VAL A 89 1.82 -6.26 4.25
N LEU A 90 2.09 -5.33 3.33
CA LEU A 90 3.11 -4.30 3.51
C LEU A 90 2.83 -3.42 4.73
N VAL A 91 1.60 -2.93 4.88
CA VAL A 91 1.18 -2.17 6.06
C VAL A 91 1.36 -3.02 7.34
N GLY A 92 0.96 -4.28 7.32
CA GLY A 92 1.19 -5.20 8.45
C GLY A 92 2.68 -5.31 8.82
N GLN A 93 3.57 -5.43 7.82
CA GLN A 93 5.02 -5.46 8.06
C GLN A 93 5.55 -4.17 8.69
N TYR A 94 4.99 -3.01 8.31
CA TYR A 94 5.31 -1.75 9.00
C TYR A 94 4.84 -1.78 10.45
N LEU A 95 3.60 -2.21 10.71
CA LEU A 95 3.08 -2.32 12.08
C LEU A 95 3.90 -3.28 12.96
N ASP A 96 4.44 -4.34 12.37
CA ASP A 96 5.31 -5.31 13.04
C ASP A 96 6.74 -4.78 13.25
N GLY A 97 7.02 -3.55 12.80
CA GLY A 97 8.30 -2.90 12.98
C GLY A 97 9.40 -3.38 12.02
N ARG A 98 9.06 -4.13 10.97
CA ARG A 98 10.04 -4.67 10.00
C ARG A 98 10.93 -3.59 9.40
N TYR A 99 10.38 -2.39 9.23
CA TYR A 99 11.06 -1.23 8.62
C TYR A 99 11.46 -0.15 9.64
N THR A 100 11.22 -0.40 10.93
CA THR A 100 11.47 0.53 12.04
C THR A 100 12.17 -0.19 13.19
N GLN A 101 13.23 -0.95 12.84
CA GLN A 101 14.15 -1.61 13.78
C GLN A 101 13.43 -2.52 14.80
N GLY A 102 12.38 -3.22 14.36
CA GLY A 102 11.60 -4.14 15.19
C GLY A 102 10.61 -3.46 16.15
N LYS A 103 10.43 -2.13 16.06
CA LYS A 103 9.49 -1.39 16.91
C LYS A 103 8.24 -0.99 16.11
N PRO A 104 7.02 -1.25 16.63
CA PRO A 104 5.81 -0.72 16.02
C PRO A 104 5.87 0.81 15.91
N PRO A 105 5.68 1.38 14.70
CA PRO A 105 5.97 2.79 14.44
C PRO A 105 4.79 3.71 14.78
N THR A 106 5.09 5.00 14.85
CA THR A 106 4.09 6.07 14.65
C THR A 106 3.80 6.26 13.16
N THR A 107 2.82 7.10 12.78
CA THR A 107 2.64 7.41 11.34
C THR A 107 3.82 8.20 10.78
N GLU A 108 4.42 9.09 11.57
CA GLU A 108 5.60 9.85 11.12
C GLU A 108 6.78 8.93 10.80
N GLU A 109 7.05 7.95 11.66
CA GLU A 109 8.14 7.00 11.45
C GLU A 109 7.86 6.08 10.25
N MET A 110 6.64 5.58 10.13
CA MET A 110 6.22 4.76 9.00
C MET A 110 6.39 5.51 7.67
N PHE A 111 5.86 6.74 7.57
CA PHE A 111 5.86 7.47 6.30
C PHE A 111 7.20 8.11 5.95
N ARG A 112 8.10 8.32 6.92
CA ARG A 112 9.49 8.66 6.63
C ARG A 112 10.20 7.60 5.80
N VAL A 113 9.84 6.33 5.98
CA VAL A 113 10.40 5.18 5.23
C VAL A 113 9.55 4.83 4.01
N TYR A 114 8.22 4.85 4.14
CA TYR A 114 7.31 4.49 3.05
C TYR A 114 7.33 5.48 1.89
N ALA A 115 7.33 6.79 2.20
CA ALA A 115 7.27 7.87 1.24
C ALA A 115 8.38 8.91 1.53
N PRO A 116 9.67 8.53 1.36
CA PRO A 116 10.79 9.37 1.74
C PRO A 116 10.90 10.61 0.84
N SER A 117 11.34 11.74 1.41
CA SER A 117 11.52 12.99 0.65
C SER A 117 12.53 12.91 -0.49
N ALA A 118 13.50 12.00 -0.40
CA ALA A 118 14.47 11.74 -1.47
C ALA A 118 13.79 11.31 -2.80
N ASP A 119 12.58 10.76 -2.72
CA ASP A 119 11.77 10.35 -3.87
C ASP A 119 10.80 11.46 -4.34
N GLY A 120 10.94 12.68 -3.85
CA GLY A 120 10.02 13.80 -4.13
C GLY A 120 8.71 13.76 -3.33
N ASN A 121 8.63 12.90 -2.31
CA ASN A 121 7.46 12.80 -1.44
C ASN A 121 7.47 13.83 -0.30
N HIS A 122 6.31 14.00 0.33
CA HIS A 122 6.12 14.83 1.52
C HIS A 122 5.71 13.94 2.71
N PRO A 123 6.65 13.24 3.37
CA PRO A 123 6.35 12.23 4.38
C PRO A 123 5.52 12.78 5.54
N ALA A 124 5.78 14.01 5.98
CA ALA A 124 4.99 14.66 7.03
C ALA A 124 3.52 14.90 6.61
N SER A 125 3.27 15.21 5.34
CA SER A 125 1.91 15.36 4.81
C SER A 125 1.20 14.02 4.73
N TYR A 126 1.89 12.95 4.31
CA TYR A 126 1.38 11.58 4.38
C TYR A 126 1.02 11.18 5.82
N ALA A 127 1.94 11.39 6.76
CA ALA A 127 1.75 11.04 8.15
C ALA A 127 0.53 11.73 8.77
N ARG A 128 0.36 13.04 8.53
CA ARG A 128 -0.81 13.81 9.00
C ARG A 128 -2.11 13.34 8.35
N PHE A 129 -2.11 13.15 7.04
CA PHE A 129 -3.30 12.70 6.32
C PHE A 129 -3.77 11.34 6.84
N VAL A 130 -2.87 10.36 6.89
CA VAL A 130 -3.22 9.00 7.33
C VAL A 130 -3.58 8.96 8.81
N ALA A 131 -2.86 9.70 9.67
CA ALA A 131 -3.22 9.82 11.08
C ALA A 131 -4.66 10.34 11.27
N GLY A 132 -5.03 11.39 10.53
CA GLY A 132 -6.40 11.93 10.55
C GLY A 132 -7.46 10.91 10.12
N ARG A 133 -7.18 10.10 9.08
CA ARG A 133 -8.11 9.06 8.60
C ARG A 133 -8.32 7.91 9.57
N ILE A 134 -7.34 7.62 10.41
CA ILE A 134 -7.41 6.51 11.38
C ILE A 134 -7.76 6.99 12.79
N GLY A 135 -7.93 8.30 13.01
CA GLY A 135 -8.24 8.87 14.32
C GLY A 135 -7.07 8.85 15.30
N ALA A 136 -5.84 8.99 14.79
CA ALA A 136 -4.62 8.99 15.59
C ALA A 136 -3.93 10.35 15.54
N ARG A 137 -3.02 10.59 16.49
CA ARG A 137 -2.03 11.67 16.34
C ARG A 137 -0.79 11.16 15.57
N PRO A 138 -0.08 12.01 14.82
CA PRO A 138 1.08 11.55 14.05
C PRO A 138 2.21 10.94 14.90
N ASP A 139 2.33 11.37 16.15
CA ASP A 139 3.31 10.91 17.16
C ASP A 139 2.81 9.72 18.01
N GLN A 140 1.55 9.31 17.85
CA GLN A 140 0.99 8.16 18.53
C GLN A 140 1.44 6.88 17.84
N ARG A 141 1.88 5.87 18.62
CA ARG A 141 2.22 4.57 18.03
C ARG A 141 0.96 3.92 17.48
N LEU A 142 1.06 3.38 16.27
CA LEU A 142 -0.07 2.79 15.58
C LEU A 142 -0.65 1.58 16.33
N ILE A 143 0.20 0.82 17.03
CA ILE A 143 -0.23 -0.35 17.80
C ILE A 143 -1.14 0.01 18.97
N ASP A 144 -1.04 1.23 19.52
CA ASP A 144 -1.84 1.67 20.66
C ASP A 144 -3.33 1.91 20.27
N LEU A 145 -3.64 1.90 18.96
CA LEU A 145 -5.02 1.96 18.44
C LEU A 145 -5.69 0.58 18.43
N VAL A 146 -4.91 -0.49 18.56
CA VAL A 146 -5.40 -1.86 18.57
C VAL A 146 -5.95 -2.18 19.95
N THR A 147 -7.23 -2.54 20.00
CA THR A 147 -7.92 -2.97 21.21
C THR A 147 -8.18 -4.46 21.14
N VAL A 148 -8.10 -5.13 22.29
CA VAL A 148 -8.40 -6.56 22.45
C VAL A 148 -9.89 -6.81 22.28
#